data_AF-A0AAE3UEC7-F1
#
_entry.id   AF-A0AAE3UEC7-F1
#
_cell.length_a   1.000
_cell.length_b   1.000
_cell.length_c   1.000
_cell.angle_alpha   90.00
_cell.angle_beta   90.00
_cell.angle_gamma   90.00
#
_symmetry.space_group_name_H-M   'P 1'
#
loop_
_entity.id
_entity.type
_entity.pdbx_description
1 polymer ?
#
loop_
_entity_poly.entity_id
_entity_poly.type
_entity_poly.pdbx_seq_one_letter_code
_entity_poly.pdbx_strand_id
1 'polypeptide(L)'
;MGKHVSVQDLKQIDWSTLSHAYDDSAEDVAYNLEILLTLSSGEEVFEQALSELYNSLSHQGTIYDSTAAAIPFLIAALDHCPSSCKPTLVRLLGSISEGMVYRAQHEDVYTRFDAQLAWVNDGIEALWKGFDSLTFLLTDPIKEVRIQAPYLVTNLLSKSEDFRPVAYRNKSLDMAFALRISQELLPTEPDSFVRCSFVYSLGHTAFNYPDSLEILRQLLQQTGDARVRICTALNLAMHQQYEDALEPLTTTLQNCAITDRLFFNELPWFSGWLRFQLVYSLSSFPFGYLDQILPAFLQSIKAASANTTEIEISPILRYVFQGRKVDLSKGLAELSVPERTILRAIYANSAILGTPIGNVGLTLRNSIGLEDKKDVWKQLLGL
;
A
#
# COMPACT_ATOMS: atom_id res chain seq x y z
N MET A 1 -2.21 -0.50 -31.37
CA MET A 1 -0.80 -0.06 -31.36
C MET A 1 -0.79 1.45 -31.43
N GLY A 2 -0.56 2.11 -30.29
CA GLY A 2 -0.38 3.56 -30.24
C GLY A 2 0.93 3.96 -30.94
N LYS A 3 1.06 5.23 -31.32
CA LYS A 3 2.33 5.80 -31.78
C LYS A 3 3.37 5.55 -30.68
N HIS A 4 4.41 4.75 -30.96
CA HIS A 4 5.56 4.64 -30.05
C HIS A 4 6.25 6.00 -30.03
N VAL A 5 6.35 6.62 -28.85
CA VAL A 5 7.14 7.83 -28.65
C VAL A 5 8.63 7.51 -28.85
N SER A 6 9.38 8.51 -29.30
CA SER A 6 10.78 8.38 -29.70
C SER A 6 11.67 9.40 -29.00
N VAL A 7 12.99 9.26 -29.13
CA VAL A 7 13.96 10.26 -28.67
C VAL A 7 13.72 11.64 -29.30
N GLN A 8 13.15 11.71 -30.51
CA GLN A 8 12.80 13.00 -31.12
C GLN A 8 11.62 13.69 -30.43
N ASP A 9 10.74 12.92 -29.79
CA ASP A 9 9.63 13.46 -29.00
C ASP A 9 10.13 13.97 -27.65
N LEU A 10 11.18 13.36 -27.06
CA LEU A 10 11.86 13.89 -25.86
C LEU A 10 12.38 15.31 -26.09
N LYS A 11 12.97 15.56 -27.26
CA LYS A 11 13.57 16.86 -27.63
C LYS A 11 12.56 17.97 -27.90
N GLN A 12 11.27 17.65 -27.99
CA GLN A 12 10.20 18.64 -28.17
C GLN A 12 9.71 19.23 -26.84
N ILE A 13 10.06 18.61 -25.71
CA ILE A 13 9.69 19.06 -24.37
C ILE A 13 10.81 19.95 -23.84
N ASP A 14 10.45 21.13 -23.34
CA ASP A 14 11.40 22.01 -22.66
C ASP A 14 11.59 21.58 -21.20
N TRP A 15 12.43 20.57 -21.00
CA TRP A 15 12.69 19.97 -19.69
C TRP A 15 13.31 20.95 -18.68
N SER A 16 13.94 22.02 -19.15
CA SER A 16 14.51 23.06 -18.28
C SER A 16 13.43 23.86 -17.52
N THR A 17 12.17 23.75 -17.96
CA THR A 17 11.01 24.42 -17.33
C THR A 17 10.20 23.51 -16.40
N LEU A 18 10.56 22.22 -16.34
CA LEU A 18 9.92 21.23 -15.47
C LEU A 18 10.83 20.96 -14.27
N SER A 19 10.24 20.59 -13.14
CA SER A 19 10.94 20.31 -11.88
C SER A 19 10.79 18.84 -11.47
N HIS A 20 11.65 18.39 -10.56
CA HIS A 20 11.53 17.07 -9.94
C HIS A 20 11.90 17.15 -8.45
N ALA A 21 12.09 16.00 -7.79
CA ALA A 21 12.29 15.96 -6.34
C ALA A 21 13.50 16.74 -5.79
N TYR A 22 14.50 17.02 -6.63
CA TYR A 22 15.78 17.58 -6.17
C TYR A 22 16.16 18.90 -6.85
N ASP A 23 15.57 19.22 -8.00
CA ASP A 23 15.94 20.38 -8.80
C ASP A 23 14.72 21.01 -9.47
N ASP A 24 14.83 22.30 -9.77
CA ASP A 24 13.84 23.11 -10.49
C ASP A 24 13.99 22.97 -12.03
N SER A 25 14.91 22.12 -12.49
CA SER A 25 15.13 21.74 -13.90
C SER A 25 15.17 20.22 -14.04
N ALA A 26 14.51 19.68 -15.07
CA ALA A 26 14.42 18.24 -15.33
C ALA A 26 15.23 17.79 -16.57
N GLU A 27 16.29 18.52 -16.93
CA GLU A 27 17.17 18.14 -18.04
C GLU A 27 17.85 16.77 -17.82
N ASP A 28 18.14 16.44 -16.56
CA ASP A 28 18.67 15.14 -16.15
C ASP A 28 17.66 14.00 -16.36
N VAL A 29 16.37 14.25 -16.13
CA VAL A 29 15.26 13.33 -16.45
C VAL A 29 15.26 13.04 -17.95
N ALA A 30 15.39 14.07 -18.80
CA ALA A 30 15.44 13.90 -20.25
C ALA A 30 16.63 13.01 -20.68
N TYR A 31 17.80 13.27 -20.11
CA TYR A 31 19.01 12.48 -20.35
C TYR A 31 18.82 11.01 -19.97
N ASN A 32 18.27 10.74 -18.78
CA ASN A 32 18.02 9.38 -18.31
C ASN A 32 16.94 8.66 -19.16
N LEU A 33 15.90 9.37 -19.63
CA LEU A 33 14.91 8.82 -20.55
C LEU A 33 15.51 8.47 -21.93
N GLU A 34 16.45 9.28 -22.44
CA GLU A 34 17.16 8.96 -23.69
C GLU A 34 17.96 7.65 -23.57
N ILE A 35 18.59 7.40 -22.42
CA ILE A 35 19.26 6.13 -22.13
C ILE A 35 18.27 4.96 -22.17
N LEU A 36 17.12 5.11 -21.49
CA LEU A 36 16.08 4.08 -21.47
C LEU A 36 15.52 3.75 -22.86
N LEU A 37 15.37 4.75 -23.74
CA LEU A 37 14.80 4.56 -25.08
C LEU A 37 15.79 3.99 -26.11
N THR A 38 17.08 4.24 -25.94
CA THR A 38 18.10 3.87 -26.94
C THR A 38 18.85 2.58 -26.61
N LEU A 39 18.83 2.15 -25.34
CA LEU A 39 19.67 1.05 -24.82
C LEU A 39 21.17 1.24 -25.14
N SER A 40 21.61 2.48 -25.39
CA SER A 40 22.88 2.76 -26.06
C SER A 40 24.13 2.38 -25.26
N SER A 41 23.97 1.97 -24.01
CA SER A 41 25.06 1.96 -23.01
C SER A 41 25.11 0.69 -22.15
N GLY A 42 24.30 -0.33 -22.45
CA GLY A 42 24.27 -1.59 -21.71
C GLY A 42 23.36 -1.59 -20.48
N GLU A 43 23.20 -2.76 -19.87
CA GLU A 43 22.24 -3.01 -18.77
C GLU A 43 22.56 -2.22 -17.49
N GLU A 44 23.84 -2.11 -17.12
CA GLU A 44 24.27 -1.37 -15.92
C GLU A 44 23.92 0.13 -16.02
N VAL A 45 24.14 0.74 -17.19
CA VAL A 45 23.80 2.15 -17.42
C VAL A 45 22.29 2.35 -17.47
N PHE A 46 21.54 1.37 -18.01
CA PHE A 46 20.08 1.40 -17.96
C PHE A 46 19.56 1.34 -16.51
N GLU A 47 20.11 0.44 -15.69
CA GLU A 47 19.73 0.29 -14.30
C GLU A 47 20.02 1.57 -13.50
N GLN A 48 21.19 2.17 -13.71
CA GLN A 48 21.54 3.44 -13.07
C GLN A 48 20.56 4.55 -13.48
N ALA A 49 20.32 4.74 -14.79
CA ALA A 49 19.39 5.75 -15.27
C ALA A 49 17.96 5.54 -14.73
N LEU A 50 17.51 4.28 -14.66
CA LEU A 50 16.22 3.92 -14.07
C LEU A 50 16.16 4.23 -12.57
N SER A 51 17.24 4.00 -11.83
CA SER A 51 17.35 4.34 -10.40
C SER A 51 17.24 5.85 -10.18
N GLU A 52 17.94 6.66 -10.99
CA GLU A 52 17.85 8.13 -10.93
C GLU A 52 16.44 8.62 -11.26
N LEU A 53 15.80 8.07 -12.29
CA LEU A 53 14.41 8.38 -12.62
C LEU A 53 13.45 8.00 -11.49
N TYR A 54 13.65 6.86 -10.85
CA TYR A 54 12.80 6.42 -9.75
C TYR A 54 12.83 7.43 -8.59
N ASN A 55 14.04 7.84 -8.20
CA ASN A 55 14.23 8.77 -7.08
C ASN A 55 13.76 10.19 -7.40
N SER A 56 13.86 10.62 -8.66
CA SER A 56 13.53 11.97 -9.08
C SER A 56 12.04 12.15 -9.38
N LEU A 57 11.40 11.19 -10.04
CA LEU A 57 10.01 11.30 -10.51
C LEU A 57 8.96 10.88 -9.47
N SER A 58 9.35 10.12 -8.45
CA SER A 58 8.45 9.64 -7.40
C SER A 58 9.17 9.60 -6.05
N HIS A 59 9.18 10.71 -5.33
CA HIS A 59 9.87 10.82 -4.04
C HIS A 59 8.86 10.90 -2.89
N GLN A 60 8.88 9.90 -2.01
CA GLN A 60 7.99 9.82 -0.83
C GLN A 60 6.49 9.95 -1.16
N GLY A 61 6.08 9.45 -2.33
CA GLY A 61 4.69 9.53 -2.82
C GLY A 61 4.34 10.85 -3.53
N THR A 62 5.31 11.76 -3.69
CA THR A 62 5.15 13.00 -4.45
C THR A 62 5.50 12.80 -5.92
N ILE A 63 4.65 13.29 -6.82
CA ILE A 63 4.90 13.38 -8.27
C ILE A 63 4.96 14.85 -8.75
N TYR A 64 5.67 15.06 -9.85
CA TYR A 64 6.06 16.37 -10.39
C TYR A 64 5.53 16.55 -11.83
N ASP A 65 5.67 17.76 -12.37
CA ASP A 65 5.33 18.04 -13.77
C ASP A 65 6.21 17.25 -14.75
N SER A 66 7.50 17.09 -14.45
CA SER A 66 8.40 16.18 -15.17
C SER A 66 7.94 14.72 -15.13
N THR A 67 7.29 14.28 -14.05
CA THR A 67 6.71 12.93 -13.94
C THR A 67 5.62 12.72 -14.98
N ALA A 68 4.70 13.67 -15.13
CA ALA A 68 3.64 13.59 -16.12
C ALA A 68 4.20 13.52 -17.56
N ALA A 69 5.21 14.34 -17.85
CA ALA A 69 5.89 14.36 -19.14
C ALA A 69 6.68 13.07 -19.45
N ALA A 70 7.22 12.41 -18.43
CA ALA A 70 8.05 11.20 -18.57
C ALA A 70 7.24 9.91 -18.85
N ILE A 71 5.99 9.81 -18.38
CA ILE A 71 5.19 8.57 -18.42
C ILE A 71 5.10 7.92 -19.82
N PRO A 72 4.83 8.65 -20.93
CA PRO A 72 4.77 8.04 -22.26
C PRO A 72 6.07 7.31 -22.63
N PHE A 73 7.22 7.88 -22.24
CA PHE A 73 8.54 7.32 -22.53
C PHE A 73 8.88 6.14 -21.61
N LEU A 74 8.46 6.19 -20.34
CA LEU A 74 8.57 5.05 -19.42
C LEU A 74 7.74 3.85 -19.89
N ILE A 75 6.53 4.09 -20.39
CA ILE A 75 5.68 3.04 -20.97
C ILE A 75 6.32 2.47 -22.25
N ALA A 76 6.84 3.34 -23.13
CA ALA A 76 7.52 2.88 -24.34
C ALA A 76 8.78 2.06 -24.02
N ALA A 77 9.51 2.39 -22.95
CA ALA A 77 10.68 1.63 -22.51
C ALA A 77 10.36 0.18 -22.10
N LEU A 78 9.11 -0.15 -21.75
CA LEU A 78 8.71 -1.52 -21.37
C LEU A 78 8.93 -2.55 -22.50
N ASP A 79 8.92 -2.10 -23.76
CA ASP A 79 9.03 -2.99 -24.93
C ASP A 79 10.45 -3.54 -25.12
N HIS A 80 11.46 -2.83 -24.62
CA HIS A 80 12.87 -3.16 -24.85
C HIS A 80 13.74 -3.11 -23.58
N CYS A 81 13.13 -2.82 -22.42
CA CYS A 81 13.81 -2.87 -21.11
C CYS A 81 14.45 -4.24 -20.86
N PRO A 82 15.70 -4.30 -20.35
CA PRO A 82 16.30 -5.54 -19.86
C PRO A 82 15.40 -6.24 -18.83
N SER A 83 15.37 -7.58 -18.87
CA SER A 83 14.50 -8.37 -17.99
C SER A 83 14.75 -8.14 -16.50
N SER A 84 16.00 -7.87 -16.10
CA SER A 84 16.40 -7.54 -14.73
C SER A 84 15.83 -6.20 -14.25
N CYS A 85 15.73 -5.20 -15.13
CA CYS A 85 15.28 -3.85 -14.81
C CYS A 85 13.76 -3.69 -14.93
N LYS A 86 13.08 -4.57 -15.71
CA LYS A 86 11.64 -4.46 -15.99
C LYS A 86 10.76 -4.41 -14.72
N PRO A 87 11.01 -5.21 -13.66
CA PRO A 87 10.26 -5.09 -12.41
C PRO A 87 10.36 -3.70 -11.76
N THR A 88 11.54 -3.09 -11.78
CA THR A 88 11.76 -1.74 -11.21
C THR A 88 11.04 -0.67 -12.03
N LEU A 89 11.03 -0.80 -13.36
CA LEU A 89 10.30 0.13 -14.24
C LEU A 89 8.78 0.04 -14.01
N VAL A 90 8.24 -1.17 -13.88
CA VAL A 90 6.80 -1.36 -13.58
C VAL A 90 6.47 -0.86 -12.18
N ARG A 91 7.36 -1.06 -11.19
CA ARG A 91 7.22 -0.52 -9.84
C ARG A 91 7.20 1.01 -9.84
N LEU A 92 8.05 1.67 -10.64
CA LEU A 92 8.03 3.13 -10.82
C LEU A 92 6.67 3.60 -11.34
N LEU A 93 6.15 2.98 -12.40
CA LEU A 93 4.82 3.30 -12.92
C LEU A 93 3.72 3.07 -11.88
N GLY A 94 3.85 2.02 -11.06
CA GLY A 94 2.99 1.75 -9.91
C GLY A 94 3.02 2.87 -8.85
N SER A 95 4.21 3.34 -8.47
CA SER A 95 4.35 4.47 -7.55
C SER A 95 3.80 5.78 -8.14
N ILE A 96 4.00 6.01 -9.43
CA ILE A 96 3.43 7.19 -10.13
C ILE A 96 1.90 7.14 -10.16
N SER A 97 1.29 5.96 -10.32
CA SER A 97 -0.18 5.84 -10.34
C SER A 97 -0.84 6.09 -8.98
N GLU A 98 -0.11 5.84 -7.89
CA GLU A 98 -0.54 6.19 -6.53
C GLU A 98 -0.23 7.66 -6.19
N GLY A 99 0.86 8.18 -6.74
CA GLY A 99 1.44 9.46 -6.39
C GLY A 99 0.48 10.65 -6.40
N MET A 100 0.73 11.57 -5.47
CA MET A 100 -0.01 12.81 -5.27
C MET A 100 0.95 14.01 -5.34
N VAL A 101 0.42 15.22 -5.30
CA VAL A 101 1.27 16.41 -5.10
C VAL A 101 1.76 16.49 -3.65
N TYR A 102 2.95 17.06 -3.46
CA TYR A 102 3.64 17.14 -2.15
C TYR A 102 2.71 17.55 -1.01
N ARG A 103 1.95 18.63 -1.20
CA ARG A 103 1.05 19.15 -0.17
C ARG A 103 -0.08 18.19 0.16
N ALA A 104 -0.69 17.53 -0.83
CA ALA A 104 -1.72 16.53 -0.56
C ALA A 104 -1.13 15.28 0.13
N GLN A 105 0.15 15.00 -0.10
CA GLN A 105 0.86 13.86 0.49
C GLN A 105 1.38 14.14 1.90
N HIS A 106 1.72 15.39 2.24
CA HIS A 106 2.47 15.73 3.47
C HIS A 106 1.83 16.84 4.31
N GLU A 107 0.86 17.61 3.80
CA GLU A 107 0.12 18.64 4.52
C GLU A 107 -1.34 18.15 4.68
N ASP A 108 -1.86 18.09 5.92
CA ASP A 108 -3.21 17.59 6.27
C ASP A 108 -4.32 18.61 5.90
N VAL A 109 -4.24 19.19 4.69
CA VAL A 109 -5.01 20.36 4.25
C VAL A 109 -5.57 20.14 2.83
N TYR A 110 -6.81 19.67 2.74
CA TYR A 110 -7.56 19.45 1.48
C TYR A 110 -8.17 20.73 0.87
N THR A 111 -7.55 21.91 1.01
CA THR A 111 -8.11 23.16 0.44
C THR A 111 -7.48 23.54 -0.91
N ARG A 112 -8.25 23.36 -1.99
CA ARG A 112 -8.14 23.93 -3.36
C ARG A 112 -6.73 24.27 -3.89
N PHE A 113 -6.19 23.37 -4.73
CA PHE A 113 -4.95 23.58 -5.47
C PHE A 113 -5.12 23.24 -6.96
N ASP A 114 -5.84 24.08 -7.70
CA ASP A 114 -6.26 23.79 -9.08
C ASP A 114 -5.08 23.59 -10.07
N ALA A 115 -3.94 24.27 -9.88
CA ALA A 115 -2.77 24.15 -10.76
C ALA A 115 -1.90 22.91 -10.46
N GLN A 116 -1.74 22.52 -9.19
CA GLN A 116 -0.97 21.34 -8.80
C GLN A 116 -1.72 20.03 -9.13
N LEU A 117 -3.06 20.08 -9.16
CA LEU A 117 -3.88 18.98 -9.65
C LEU A 117 -3.73 18.76 -11.16
N ALA A 118 -3.33 19.78 -11.95
CA ALA A 118 -3.25 19.66 -13.40
C ALA A 118 -2.24 18.60 -13.85
N TRP A 119 -1.00 18.63 -13.34
CA TRP A 119 -0.01 17.63 -13.74
C TRP A 119 -0.29 16.24 -13.16
N VAL A 120 -0.94 16.13 -11.99
CA VAL A 120 -1.42 14.83 -11.48
C VAL A 120 -2.43 14.24 -12.46
N ASN A 121 -3.35 15.07 -12.96
CA ASN A 121 -4.34 14.67 -13.95
C ASN A 121 -3.68 14.31 -15.29
N ASP A 122 -2.71 15.10 -15.74
CA ASP A 122 -1.96 14.81 -16.97
C ASP A 122 -1.19 13.50 -16.85
N GLY A 123 -0.62 13.21 -15.69
CA GLY A 123 0.06 11.94 -15.41
C GLY A 123 -0.91 10.75 -15.42
N ILE A 124 -2.07 10.88 -14.76
CA ILE A 124 -3.12 9.86 -14.80
C ILE A 124 -3.61 9.63 -16.24
N GLU A 125 -3.83 10.70 -17.02
CA GLU A 125 -4.24 10.62 -18.42
C GLU A 125 -3.15 9.92 -19.27
N ALA A 126 -1.88 10.24 -19.03
CA ALA A 126 -0.75 9.59 -19.71
C ALA A 126 -0.68 8.09 -19.41
N LEU A 127 -0.91 7.67 -18.16
CA LEU A 127 -1.02 6.26 -17.79
C LEU A 127 -2.20 5.58 -18.50
N TRP A 128 -3.35 6.24 -18.57
CA TRP A 128 -4.51 5.73 -19.30
C TRP A 128 -4.27 5.55 -20.80
N LYS A 129 -3.48 6.41 -21.43
CA LYS A 129 -3.10 6.24 -22.84
C LYS A 129 -2.30 4.95 -23.06
N GLY A 130 -1.59 4.46 -22.03
CA GLY A 130 -0.88 3.19 -22.03
C GLY A 130 -1.67 2.00 -21.46
N PHE A 131 -2.95 2.15 -21.13
CA PHE A 131 -3.73 1.15 -20.39
C PHE A 131 -3.62 -0.26 -20.98
N ASP A 132 -3.77 -0.39 -22.30
CA ASP A 132 -3.69 -1.69 -22.98
C ASP A 132 -2.31 -2.34 -22.77
N SER A 133 -1.21 -1.58 -22.91
CA SER A 133 0.15 -2.06 -22.65
C SER A 133 0.34 -2.47 -21.19
N LEU A 134 -0.19 -1.68 -20.25
CA LEU A 134 -0.10 -1.98 -18.82
C LEU A 134 -0.87 -3.27 -18.45
N THR A 135 -2.04 -3.51 -19.06
CA THR A 135 -2.79 -4.76 -18.84
C THR A 135 -2.17 -5.99 -19.48
N PHE A 136 -1.25 -5.83 -20.44
CA PHE A 136 -0.49 -6.95 -21.01
C PHE A 136 0.55 -7.49 -20.02
N LEU A 137 1.01 -6.65 -19.08
CA LEU A 137 1.98 -7.03 -18.04
C LEU A 137 1.42 -8.08 -17.04
N LEU A 138 0.10 -8.25 -16.97
CA LEU A 138 -0.54 -9.25 -16.11
C LEU A 138 -0.12 -10.69 -16.45
N THR A 139 0.34 -10.92 -17.67
CA THR A 139 0.79 -12.22 -18.18
C THR A 139 2.28 -12.22 -18.53
N ASP A 140 3.04 -11.25 -18.03
CA ASP A 140 4.48 -11.15 -18.30
C ASP A 140 5.22 -12.40 -17.79
N PRO A 141 6.24 -12.93 -18.50
CA PRO A 141 7.00 -14.08 -18.03
C PRO A 141 7.72 -13.85 -16.69
N ILE A 142 8.04 -12.60 -16.35
CA ILE A 142 8.75 -12.24 -15.11
C ILE A 142 7.74 -12.15 -13.96
N LYS A 143 7.92 -12.98 -12.93
CA LYS A 143 6.98 -13.04 -11.80
C LYS A 143 6.91 -11.71 -11.03
N GLU A 144 8.03 -11.01 -10.88
CA GLU A 144 8.07 -9.72 -10.19
C GLU A 144 7.26 -8.65 -10.94
N VAL A 145 7.21 -8.71 -12.28
CA VAL A 145 6.31 -7.87 -13.09
C VAL A 145 4.86 -8.26 -12.82
N ARG A 146 4.53 -9.55 -12.79
CA ARG A 146 3.16 -10.02 -12.48
C ARG A 146 2.73 -9.71 -11.05
N ILE A 147 3.65 -9.54 -10.10
CA ILE A 147 3.34 -9.04 -8.76
C ILE A 147 2.89 -7.57 -8.82
N GLN A 148 3.58 -6.74 -9.60
CA GLN A 148 3.41 -5.28 -9.66
C GLN A 148 2.26 -4.83 -10.58
N ALA A 149 2.08 -5.50 -11.72
CA ALA A 149 1.11 -5.11 -12.74
C ALA A 149 -0.34 -5.02 -12.22
N PRO A 150 -0.86 -5.96 -11.41
CA PRO A 150 -2.23 -5.88 -10.90
C PRO A 150 -2.44 -4.67 -9.99
N TYR A 151 -1.43 -4.30 -9.19
CA TYR A 151 -1.45 -3.09 -8.36
C TYR A 151 -1.58 -1.84 -9.22
N LEU A 152 -0.71 -1.69 -10.23
CA LEU A 152 -0.71 -0.57 -11.15
C LEU A 152 -2.07 -0.40 -11.87
N VAL A 153 -2.60 -1.48 -12.45
CA VAL A 153 -3.88 -1.44 -13.18
C VAL A 153 -5.04 -1.13 -12.22
N THR A 154 -5.04 -1.71 -11.02
CA THR A 154 -6.06 -1.45 -10.00
C THR A 154 -6.07 0.00 -9.54
N ASN A 155 -4.89 0.58 -9.29
CA ASN A 155 -4.76 1.98 -8.90
C ASN A 155 -5.28 2.93 -9.97
N LEU A 156 -5.09 2.58 -11.24
CA LEU A 156 -5.60 3.38 -12.34
C LEU A 156 -7.14 3.28 -12.45
N LEU A 157 -7.70 2.08 -12.26
CA LEU A 157 -9.14 1.85 -12.24
C LEU A 157 -9.83 2.54 -11.06
N SER A 158 -9.17 2.65 -9.91
CA SER A 158 -9.73 3.29 -8.70
C SER A 158 -9.80 4.82 -8.80
N LYS A 159 -9.11 5.45 -9.76
CA LYS A 159 -9.25 6.89 -10.01
C LYS A 159 -10.65 7.21 -10.57
N SER A 160 -11.15 8.41 -10.27
CA SER A 160 -12.44 8.90 -10.79
C SER A 160 -12.54 8.72 -12.31
N GLU A 161 -13.74 8.37 -12.79
CA GLU A 161 -14.03 8.24 -14.23
C GLU A 161 -13.73 9.53 -15.01
N ASP A 162 -13.79 10.69 -14.35
CA ASP A 162 -13.47 11.99 -14.96
C ASP A 162 -12.03 12.05 -15.50
N PHE A 163 -11.09 11.33 -14.87
CA PHE A 163 -9.69 11.25 -15.28
C PHE A 163 -9.43 10.16 -16.34
N ARG A 164 -10.45 9.37 -16.71
CA ARG A 164 -10.34 8.41 -17.80
C ARG A 164 -10.49 9.15 -19.14
N PRO A 165 -9.70 8.84 -20.18
CA PRO A 165 -9.96 9.31 -21.53
C PRO A 165 -11.38 8.93 -21.97
N VAL A 166 -12.02 9.76 -22.80
CA VAL A 166 -13.42 9.58 -23.23
C VAL A 166 -13.70 8.17 -23.77
N ALA A 167 -12.72 7.56 -24.45
CA ALA A 167 -12.81 6.20 -24.99
C ALA A 167 -12.95 5.08 -23.93
N TYR A 168 -12.68 5.38 -22.65
CA TYR A 168 -12.71 4.43 -21.54
C TYR A 168 -13.80 4.72 -20.49
N ARG A 169 -14.46 5.89 -20.53
CA ARG A 169 -15.44 6.31 -19.49
C ARG A 169 -16.67 5.41 -19.41
N ASN A 170 -17.27 5.02 -20.54
CA ASN A 170 -18.50 4.22 -20.56
C ASN A 170 -18.25 2.71 -20.67
N LYS A 171 -17.07 2.23 -20.25
CA LYS A 171 -16.72 0.81 -20.27
C LYS A 171 -16.79 0.24 -18.86
N SER A 172 -17.39 -0.92 -18.70
CA SER A 172 -17.36 -1.70 -17.44
C SER A 172 -15.99 -2.34 -17.22
N LEU A 173 -14.93 -1.53 -17.15
CA LEU A 173 -13.55 -1.98 -17.06
C LEU A 173 -13.26 -2.72 -15.77
N ASP A 174 -13.78 -2.23 -14.64
CA ASP A 174 -13.66 -2.89 -13.33
C ASP A 174 -14.22 -4.32 -13.37
N MET A 175 -15.41 -4.51 -13.95
CA MET A 175 -16.02 -5.83 -14.18
C MET A 175 -15.17 -6.68 -15.12
N ALA A 176 -14.78 -6.16 -16.29
CA ALA A 176 -14.00 -6.93 -17.27
C ALA A 176 -12.63 -7.37 -16.70
N PHE A 177 -11.98 -6.50 -15.92
CA PHE A 177 -10.73 -6.77 -15.25
C PHE A 177 -10.89 -7.82 -14.13
N ALA A 178 -11.92 -7.69 -13.29
CA ALA A 178 -12.24 -8.67 -12.25
C ALA A 178 -12.56 -10.07 -12.84
N LEU A 179 -13.34 -10.12 -13.93
CA LEU A 179 -13.65 -11.37 -14.62
C LEU A 179 -12.41 -12.00 -15.24
N ARG A 180 -11.56 -11.23 -15.92
CA ARG A 180 -10.30 -11.73 -16.47
C ARG A 180 -9.39 -12.31 -15.38
N ILE A 181 -9.24 -11.58 -14.26
CA ILE A 181 -8.45 -12.08 -13.11
C ILE A 181 -9.04 -13.39 -12.59
N SER A 182 -10.33 -13.42 -12.27
CA SER A 182 -10.96 -14.55 -11.58
C SER A 182 -11.11 -15.79 -12.45
N GLN A 183 -11.38 -15.63 -13.75
CA GLN A 183 -11.70 -16.73 -14.65
C GLN A 183 -10.47 -17.24 -15.43
N GLU A 184 -9.51 -16.37 -15.74
CA GLU A 184 -8.37 -16.74 -16.59
C GLU A 184 -7.05 -16.79 -15.80
N LEU A 185 -6.71 -15.73 -15.06
CA LEU A 185 -5.38 -15.56 -14.50
C LEU A 185 -5.18 -16.29 -13.16
N LEU A 186 -6.08 -16.06 -12.20
CA LEU A 186 -5.98 -16.61 -10.86
C LEU A 186 -6.00 -18.15 -10.81
N PRO A 187 -6.81 -18.88 -11.63
CA PRO A 187 -6.81 -20.34 -11.61
C PRO A 187 -5.53 -20.98 -12.15
N THR A 188 -4.77 -20.26 -12.99
CA THR A 188 -3.60 -20.79 -13.70
C THR A 188 -2.27 -20.33 -13.10
N GLU A 189 -2.26 -19.28 -12.28
CA GLU A 189 -1.04 -18.73 -11.70
C GLU A 189 -0.48 -19.63 -10.57
N PRO A 190 0.76 -20.14 -10.70
CA PRO A 190 1.37 -20.98 -9.68
C PRO A 190 1.95 -20.19 -8.49
N ASP A 191 2.35 -18.92 -8.68
CA ASP A 191 3.05 -18.17 -7.65
C ASP A 191 2.07 -17.47 -6.68
N SER A 192 2.18 -17.79 -5.39
CA SER A 192 1.26 -17.25 -4.38
C SER A 192 1.35 -15.74 -4.20
N PHE A 193 2.51 -15.10 -4.43
CA PHE A 193 2.61 -13.64 -4.32
C PHE A 193 1.85 -12.96 -5.45
N VAL A 194 1.96 -13.49 -6.68
CA VAL A 194 1.17 -13.01 -7.82
C VAL A 194 -0.33 -13.21 -7.56
N ARG A 195 -0.72 -14.37 -7.03
CA ARG A 195 -2.12 -14.62 -6.63
C ARG A 195 -2.60 -13.63 -5.57
N CYS A 196 -1.74 -13.20 -4.64
CA CYS A 196 -2.09 -12.14 -3.68
C CYS A 196 -2.34 -10.79 -4.36
N SER A 197 -1.57 -10.43 -5.40
CA SER A 197 -1.84 -9.23 -6.22
C SER A 197 -3.18 -9.27 -6.93
N PHE A 198 -3.56 -10.45 -7.42
CA PHE A 198 -4.87 -10.67 -8.03
C PHE A 198 -6.00 -10.56 -7.01
N VAL A 199 -5.82 -11.11 -5.82
CA VAL A 199 -6.77 -10.96 -4.70
C VAL A 199 -6.94 -9.49 -4.30
N TYR A 200 -5.82 -8.74 -4.22
CA TYR A 200 -5.86 -7.28 -3.98
C TYR A 200 -6.73 -6.57 -5.03
N SER A 201 -6.53 -6.90 -6.30
CA SER A 201 -7.28 -6.32 -7.43
C SER A 201 -8.78 -6.67 -7.38
N LEU A 202 -9.13 -7.92 -7.06
CA LEU A 202 -10.52 -8.33 -6.86
C LEU A 202 -11.17 -7.60 -5.68
N GLY A 203 -10.44 -7.41 -4.58
CA GLY A 203 -10.91 -6.63 -3.44
C GLY A 203 -11.16 -5.17 -3.80
N HIS A 204 -10.29 -4.53 -4.57
CA HIS A 204 -10.49 -3.11 -4.90
C HIS A 204 -11.55 -2.90 -5.98
N THR A 205 -11.64 -3.79 -6.97
CA THR A 205 -12.73 -3.74 -7.96
C THR A 205 -14.11 -3.99 -7.34
N ALA A 206 -14.21 -4.66 -6.19
CA ALA A 206 -15.48 -4.87 -5.49
C ALA A 206 -16.22 -3.57 -5.10
N PHE A 207 -15.54 -2.43 -5.00
CA PHE A 207 -16.22 -1.13 -4.78
C PHE A 207 -17.11 -0.73 -5.96
N ASN A 208 -16.72 -1.10 -7.18
CA ASN A 208 -17.46 -0.78 -8.41
C ASN A 208 -18.18 -2.02 -9.01
N TYR A 209 -17.74 -3.23 -8.65
CA TYR A 209 -18.30 -4.50 -9.09
C TYR A 209 -18.47 -5.48 -7.91
N PRO A 210 -19.56 -5.35 -7.12
CA PRO A 210 -19.74 -6.08 -5.87
C PRO A 210 -19.69 -7.62 -5.96
N ASP A 211 -19.95 -8.19 -7.14
CA ASP A 211 -19.88 -9.64 -7.37
C ASP A 211 -18.45 -10.21 -7.16
N SER A 212 -17.42 -9.36 -7.21
CA SER A 212 -16.05 -9.71 -6.79
C SER A 212 -15.98 -10.24 -5.37
N LEU A 213 -16.89 -9.84 -4.46
CA LEU A 213 -16.92 -10.35 -3.08
C LEU A 213 -17.27 -11.84 -3.03
N GLU A 214 -18.19 -12.29 -3.88
CA GLU A 214 -18.55 -13.71 -3.92
C GLU A 214 -17.40 -14.56 -4.46
N ILE A 215 -16.64 -14.04 -5.44
CA ILE A 215 -15.41 -14.66 -5.92
C ILE A 215 -14.40 -14.80 -4.77
N LEU A 216 -14.22 -13.76 -3.96
CA LEU A 216 -13.31 -13.79 -2.80
C LEU A 216 -13.77 -14.80 -1.74
N ARG A 217 -15.07 -14.90 -1.43
CA ARG A 217 -15.58 -15.89 -0.48
C ARG A 217 -15.33 -17.32 -0.97
N GLN A 218 -15.58 -17.60 -2.24
CA GLN A 218 -15.30 -18.91 -2.83
C GLN A 218 -13.81 -19.24 -2.77
N LEU A 219 -12.95 -18.27 -3.09
CA LEU A 219 -11.50 -18.44 -3.00
C LEU A 219 -11.06 -18.73 -1.56
N LEU A 220 -11.62 -18.02 -0.57
CA LEU A 220 -11.31 -18.24 0.85
C LEU A 220 -11.60 -19.67 1.29
N GLN A 221 -12.69 -20.26 0.80
CA GLN A 221 -13.11 -21.63 1.14
C GLN A 221 -12.26 -22.70 0.42
N GLN A 222 -11.77 -22.40 -0.78
CA GLN A 222 -11.11 -23.38 -1.64
C GLN A 222 -9.59 -23.38 -1.52
N THR A 223 -8.98 -22.25 -1.15
CA THR A 223 -7.52 -22.12 -1.16
C THR A 223 -6.86 -22.85 0.01
N GLY A 224 -5.88 -23.71 -0.32
CA GLY A 224 -4.96 -24.29 0.67
C GLY A 224 -3.74 -23.40 0.96
N ASP A 225 -3.57 -22.29 0.24
CA ASP A 225 -2.43 -21.40 0.37
C ASP A 225 -2.67 -20.35 1.46
N ALA A 226 -1.82 -20.34 2.50
CA ALA A 226 -1.94 -19.44 3.63
C ALA A 226 -1.85 -17.95 3.23
N ARG A 227 -0.97 -17.59 2.28
CA ARG A 227 -0.81 -16.19 1.83
C ARG A 227 -2.07 -15.72 1.13
N VAL A 228 -2.57 -16.54 0.20
CA VAL A 228 -3.82 -16.24 -0.53
C VAL A 228 -5.00 -16.15 0.44
N ARG A 229 -5.11 -17.08 1.40
CA ARG A 229 -6.18 -17.06 2.42
C ARG A 229 -6.18 -15.76 3.23
N ILE A 230 -5.02 -15.33 3.70
CA ILE A 230 -4.91 -14.10 4.53
C ILE A 230 -5.17 -12.85 3.70
N CYS A 231 -4.60 -12.75 2.49
CA CYS A 231 -4.87 -11.63 1.60
C CYS A 231 -6.37 -11.57 1.22
N THR A 232 -7.02 -12.71 1.06
CA THR A 232 -8.46 -12.78 0.77
C THR A 232 -9.28 -12.27 1.96
N ALA A 233 -8.96 -12.72 3.17
CA ALA A 233 -9.61 -12.26 4.40
C ALA A 233 -9.41 -10.75 4.65
N LEU A 234 -8.21 -10.22 4.39
CA LEU A 234 -7.95 -8.76 4.48
C LEU A 234 -8.84 -7.97 3.53
N ASN A 235 -8.98 -8.41 2.28
CA ASN A 235 -9.83 -7.74 1.30
C ASN A 235 -11.33 -7.90 1.62
N LEU A 236 -11.76 -9.02 2.20
CA LEU A 236 -13.13 -9.19 2.70
C LEU A 236 -13.42 -8.27 3.90
N ALA A 237 -12.49 -8.13 4.84
CA ALA A 237 -12.61 -7.21 5.97
C ALA A 237 -12.72 -5.75 5.53
N MET A 238 -11.99 -5.34 4.49
CA MET A 238 -12.09 -4.00 3.88
C MET A 238 -13.52 -3.69 3.41
N HIS A 239 -14.27 -4.72 3.00
CA HIS A 239 -15.68 -4.65 2.60
C HIS A 239 -16.65 -5.05 3.71
N GLN A 240 -16.22 -4.95 4.97
CA GLN A 240 -17.05 -5.21 6.16
C GLN A 240 -17.61 -6.64 6.21
N GLN A 241 -17.00 -7.59 5.50
CA GLN A 241 -17.34 -9.02 5.58
C GLN A 241 -16.63 -9.65 6.78
N TYR A 242 -16.96 -9.16 7.97
CA TYR A 242 -16.25 -9.45 9.21
C TYR A 242 -16.32 -10.92 9.62
N GLU A 243 -17.47 -11.58 9.40
CA GLU A 243 -17.66 -12.99 9.75
C GLU A 243 -16.72 -13.91 8.95
N ASP A 244 -16.56 -13.65 7.66
CA ASP A 244 -15.64 -14.39 6.79
C ASP A 244 -14.17 -14.13 7.18
N ALA A 245 -13.85 -12.90 7.58
CA ALA A 245 -12.48 -12.46 7.82
C ALA A 245 -11.96 -12.73 9.24
N LEU A 246 -12.83 -12.85 10.24
CA LEU A 246 -12.43 -12.87 11.66
C LEU A 246 -11.45 -14.00 11.98
N GLU A 247 -11.80 -15.24 11.63
CA GLU A 247 -10.96 -16.41 11.96
C GLU A 247 -9.60 -16.35 11.26
N PRO A 248 -9.52 -16.18 9.92
CA PRO A 248 -8.22 -16.13 9.25
C PRO A 248 -7.30 -15.03 9.78
N LEU A 249 -7.84 -13.83 10.06
CA LEU A 249 -7.05 -12.70 10.54
C LEU A 249 -6.58 -12.88 11.98
N THR A 250 -7.46 -13.33 12.89
CA THR A 250 -7.11 -13.54 14.30
C THR A 250 -6.15 -14.71 14.48
N THR A 251 -6.40 -15.85 13.82
CA THR A 251 -5.51 -17.03 13.86
C THR A 251 -4.11 -16.68 13.35
N THR A 252 -4.02 -15.86 12.29
CA THR A 252 -2.73 -15.41 11.75
C THR A 252 -2.01 -14.48 12.72
N LEU A 253 -2.70 -13.46 13.25
CA LEU A 253 -2.07 -12.51 14.16
C LEU A 253 -1.65 -13.16 15.48
N GLN A 254 -2.37 -14.18 15.96
CA GLN A 254 -1.95 -14.96 17.13
C GLN A 254 -0.60 -15.67 16.94
N ASN A 255 -0.20 -15.94 15.69
CA ASN A 255 1.04 -16.63 15.33
C ASN A 255 2.08 -15.66 14.72
N CYS A 256 2.34 -14.51 15.37
CA CYS A 256 3.22 -13.44 14.87
C CYS A 256 4.56 -13.93 14.29
N ALA A 257 5.21 -14.93 14.89
CA ALA A 257 6.50 -15.46 14.42
C ALA A 257 6.42 -16.16 13.05
N ILE A 258 5.28 -16.76 12.72
CA ILE A 258 5.01 -17.35 11.39
C ILE A 258 4.60 -16.23 10.44
N THR A 259 3.72 -15.33 10.90
CA THR A 259 3.18 -14.20 10.14
C THR A 259 4.27 -13.30 9.55
N ASP A 260 5.28 -12.93 10.35
CA ASP A 260 6.38 -12.07 9.89
C ASP A 260 7.25 -12.73 8.80
N ARG A 261 7.12 -14.05 8.60
CA ARG A 261 7.85 -14.81 7.57
C ARG A 261 7.02 -15.12 6.33
N LEU A 262 5.70 -14.90 6.36
CA LEU A 262 4.82 -15.18 5.22
C LEU A 262 5.11 -14.25 4.04
N PHE A 263 5.50 -13.00 4.34
CA PHE A 263 5.90 -12.01 3.35
C PHE A 263 7.25 -11.44 3.77
N PHE A 264 8.30 -11.86 3.07
CA PHE A 264 9.67 -11.40 3.28
C PHE A 264 10.10 -10.32 2.28
N ASN A 265 9.31 -10.14 1.21
CA ASN A 265 9.48 -9.09 0.21
C ASN A 265 8.34 -8.08 0.35
N GLU A 266 8.63 -6.81 0.11
CA GLU A 266 7.61 -5.77 0.01
C GLU A 266 6.69 -6.08 -1.17
N LEU A 267 5.39 -6.16 -0.88
CA LEU A 267 4.36 -6.15 -1.90
C LEU A 267 3.98 -4.70 -2.18
N PRO A 268 3.59 -4.35 -3.42
CA PRO A 268 3.38 -2.96 -3.75
C PRO A 268 2.20 -2.30 -3.02
N TRP A 269 1.27 -3.09 -2.46
CA TRP A 269 0.10 -2.58 -1.72
C TRP A 269 0.24 -2.63 -0.19
N PHE A 270 1.37 -3.05 0.38
CA PHE A 270 1.65 -2.79 1.80
C PHE A 270 3.14 -2.83 2.13
N SER A 271 3.54 -1.96 3.06
CA SER A 271 4.90 -1.87 3.59
C SER A 271 5.02 -2.49 4.99
N GLY A 272 6.20 -3.02 5.31
CA GLY A 272 6.50 -3.57 6.63
C GLY A 272 5.93 -4.97 6.87
N TRP A 273 5.79 -5.35 8.13
CA TRP A 273 5.33 -6.69 8.49
C TRP A 273 3.83 -6.85 8.27
N LEU A 274 3.41 -8.03 7.79
CA LEU A 274 1.98 -8.35 7.58
C LEU A 274 1.13 -8.07 8.82
N ARG A 275 1.67 -8.30 10.02
CA ARG A 275 0.96 -8.03 11.28
C ARG A 275 0.53 -6.58 11.46
N PHE A 276 1.21 -5.61 10.85
CA PHE A 276 0.78 -4.21 10.86
C PHE A 276 -0.57 -4.06 10.17
N GLN A 277 -0.74 -4.70 9.00
CA GLN A 277 -2.00 -4.72 8.27
C GLN A 277 -3.09 -5.49 9.01
N LEU A 278 -2.74 -6.61 9.66
CA LEU A 278 -3.69 -7.37 10.48
C LEU A 278 -4.20 -6.56 11.67
N VAL A 279 -3.32 -5.87 12.38
CA VAL A 279 -3.69 -5.02 13.53
C VAL A 279 -4.58 -3.87 13.06
N TYR A 280 -4.21 -3.18 11.98
CA TYR A 280 -5.00 -2.10 11.41
C TYR A 280 -6.40 -2.60 11.00
N SER A 281 -6.48 -3.70 10.25
CA SER A 281 -7.74 -4.30 9.81
C SER A 281 -8.61 -4.75 10.97
N LEU A 282 -8.08 -5.48 11.95
CA LEU A 282 -8.86 -5.93 13.11
C LEU A 282 -9.32 -4.75 14.00
N SER A 283 -8.58 -3.64 14.00
CA SER A 283 -8.97 -2.42 14.72
C SER A 283 -10.09 -1.63 14.05
N SER A 284 -10.52 -2.01 12.82
CA SER A 284 -11.66 -1.41 12.13
C SER A 284 -12.96 -2.23 12.24
N PHE A 285 -12.91 -3.40 12.89
CA PHE A 285 -14.09 -4.24 13.13
C PHE A 285 -15.06 -3.52 14.09
N PRO A 286 -16.35 -3.87 14.11
CA PRO A 286 -17.27 -3.39 15.13
C PRO A 286 -16.79 -3.82 16.53
N PHE A 287 -16.93 -2.94 17.53
CA PHE A 287 -16.41 -3.20 18.89
C PHE A 287 -16.95 -4.49 19.53
N GLY A 288 -18.12 -4.98 19.09
CA GLY A 288 -18.68 -6.26 19.53
C GLY A 288 -17.79 -7.48 19.26
N TYR A 289 -16.80 -7.37 18.37
CA TYR A 289 -15.82 -8.42 18.10
C TYR A 289 -14.61 -8.41 19.06
N LEU A 290 -14.51 -7.43 19.98
CA LEU A 290 -13.34 -7.25 20.84
C LEU A 290 -12.94 -8.53 21.57
N ASP A 291 -13.88 -9.29 22.14
CA ASP A 291 -13.56 -10.50 22.89
C ASP A 291 -12.88 -11.58 22.04
N GLN A 292 -13.26 -11.70 20.76
CA GLN A 292 -12.66 -12.65 19.82
C GLN A 292 -11.29 -12.17 19.31
N ILE A 293 -11.12 -10.85 19.18
CA ILE A 293 -9.90 -10.23 18.66
C ILE A 293 -8.82 -10.08 19.75
N LEU A 294 -9.23 -9.88 21.01
CA LEU A 294 -8.35 -9.56 22.13
C LEU A 294 -7.16 -10.53 22.27
N PRO A 295 -7.30 -11.87 22.15
CA PRO A 295 -6.16 -12.78 22.22
C PRO A 295 -5.11 -12.53 21.13
N ALA A 296 -5.52 -12.13 19.93
CA ALA A 296 -4.63 -11.82 18.83
C ALA A 296 -3.86 -10.51 19.09
N PHE A 297 -4.53 -9.47 19.58
CA PHE A 297 -3.88 -8.23 19.99
C PHE A 297 -2.83 -8.45 21.09
N LEU A 298 -3.10 -9.33 22.05
CA LEU A 298 -2.12 -9.65 23.10
C LEU A 298 -0.85 -10.30 22.53
N GLN A 299 -0.94 -11.07 21.45
CA GLN A 299 0.24 -11.64 20.79
C GLN A 299 1.02 -10.59 20.00
N SER A 300 0.32 -9.68 19.30
CA SER A 300 0.98 -8.54 18.64
C SER A 300 1.70 -7.65 19.65
N ILE A 301 1.07 -7.33 20.79
CA ILE A 301 1.71 -6.53 21.86
C ILE A 301 2.98 -7.19 22.37
N LYS A 302 3.01 -8.52 22.51
CA LYS A 302 4.22 -9.25 22.93
C LYS A 302 5.34 -9.20 21.88
N ALA A 303 4.98 -9.17 20.61
CA ALA A 303 5.93 -9.10 19.50
C ALA A 303 6.35 -7.67 19.13
N ALA A 304 5.66 -6.65 19.66
CA ALA A 304 5.92 -5.26 19.38
C ALA A 304 7.20 -4.76 20.07
N SER A 305 7.73 -3.65 19.54
CA SER A 305 8.88 -2.94 20.09
C SER A 305 8.60 -1.43 20.12
N ALA A 306 9.49 -0.68 20.76
CA ALA A 306 9.43 0.77 20.75
C ALA A 306 9.38 1.37 19.33
N ASN A 307 10.06 0.76 18.34
CA ASN A 307 10.04 1.21 16.94
C ASN A 307 8.72 0.92 16.22
N THR A 308 7.92 -0.02 16.70
CA THR A 308 6.64 -0.40 16.08
C THR A 308 5.43 0.06 16.89
N THR A 309 5.67 0.81 17.98
CA THR A 309 4.62 1.23 18.92
C THR A 309 3.52 2.06 18.23
N GLU A 310 3.90 2.96 17.33
CA GLU A 310 2.94 3.77 16.58
C GLU A 310 2.03 2.91 15.68
N ILE A 311 2.59 1.91 15.01
CA ILE A 311 1.87 1.11 14.00
C ILE A 311 1.07 -0.03 14.64
N GLU A 312 1.60 -0.67 15.68
CA GLU A 312 0.95 -1.83 16.32
C GLU A 312 0.16 -1.46 17.58
N ILE A 313 0.73 -0.64 18.46
CA ILE A 313 0.12 -0.38 19.78
C ILE A 313 -0.95 0.70 19.69
N SER A 314 -0.72 1.74 18.89
CA SER A 314 -1.66 2.86 18.74
C SER A 314 -3.04 2.41 18.26
N PRO A 315 -3.19 1.60 17.20
CA PRO A 315 -4.51 1.17 16.73
C PRO A 315 -5.23 0.30 17.76
N ILE A 316 -4.51 -0.63 18.40
CA ILE A 316 -5.07 -1.50 19.45
C ILE A 316 -5.60 -0.65 20.60
N LEU A 317 -4.83 0.33 21.07
CA LEU A 317 -5.26 1.22 22.15
C LEU A 317 -6.47 2.06 21.74
N ARG A 318 -6.46 2.67 20.55
CA ARG A 318 -7.61 3.46 20.07
C ARG A 318 -8.87 2.61 19.95
N TYR A 319 -8.75 1.38 19.49
CA TYR A 319 -9.85 0.42 19.38
C TYR A 319 -10.38 0.00 20.76
N VAL A 320 -9.52 -0.44 21.67
CA VAL A 320 -9.93 -0.97 22.98
C VAL A 320 -10.52 0.14 23.87
N PHE A 321 -9.99 1.36 23.79
CA PHE A 321 -10.45 2.51 24.57
C PHE A 321 -11.51 3.35 23.84
N GLN A 322 -11.85 3.02 22.58
CA GLN A 322 -12.81 3.79 21.77
C GLN A 322 -12.49 5.30 21.75
N GLY A 323 -11.20 5.63 21.62
CA GLY A 323 -10.70 7.02 21.64
C GLY A 323 -10.69 7.72 23.00
N ARG A 324 -11.17 7.07 24.07
CA ARG A 324 -11.19 7.63 25.44
C ARG A 324 -9.79 7.72 26.04
N LYS A 325 -9.52 8.80 26.78
CA LYS A 325 -8.30 8.99 27.58
C LYS A 325 -8.48 8.39 28.97
N VAL A 326 -7.40 7.84 29.52
CA VAL A 326 -7.36 7.30 30.89
C VAL A 326 -7.26 8.43 31.90
N ASP A 327 -8.14 8.43 32.91
CA ASP A 327 -8.09 9.36 34.03
C ASP A 327 -7.35 8.71 35.21
N LEU A 328 -6.09 9.08 35.37
CA LEU A 328 -5.23 8.56 36.43
C LEU A 328 -5.80 8.77 37.84
N SER A 329 -6.68 9.75 38.05
CA SER A 329 -7.31 10.01 39.35
C SER A 329 -8.30 8.93 39.77
N LYS A 330 -8.88 8.20 38.79
CA LYS A 330 -9.88 7.13 39.04
C LYS A 330 -9.26 5.75 39.18
N GLY A 331 -7.99 5.59 38.78
CA GLY A 331 -7.25 4.34 38.89
C GLY A 331 -7.92 3.14 38.20
N LEU A 332 -7.71 1.92 38.74
CA LEU A 332 -8.21 0.67 38.16
C LEU A 332 -9.73 0.57 38.01
N ALA A 333 -10.49 1.34 38.78
CA ALA A 333 -11.94 1.30 38.80
C ALA A 333 -12.57 1.86 37.52
N GLU A 334 -11.86 2.72 36.78
CA GLU A 334 -12.30 3.24 35.49
C GLU A 334 -12.15 2.22 34.36
N LEU A 335 -11.23 1.26 34.51
CA LEU A 335 -10.82 0.41 33.42
C LEU A 335 -11.73 -0.81 33.28
N SER A 336 -12.10 -1.14 32.04
CA SER A 336 -12.76 -2.40 31.73
C SER A 336 -11.78 -3.59 31.85
N VAL A 337 -12.29 -4.83 31.85
CA VAL A 337 -11.43 -6.03 31.85
C VAL A 337 -10.49 -6.07 30.63
N PRO A 338 -10.96 -5.84 29.38
CA PRO A 338 -10.08 -5.76 28.21
C PRO A 338 -9.03 -4.65 28.32
N GLU A 339 -9.41 -3.45 28.77
CA GLU A 339 -8.48 -2.32 28.94
C GLU A 339 -7.36 -2.65 29.92
N ARG A 340 -7.70 -3.19 31.11
CA ARG A 340 -6.68 -3.64 32.08
C ARG A 340 -5.77 -4.71 31.50
N THR A 341 -6.32 -5.60 30.70
CA THR A 341 -5.59 -6.73 30.10
C THR A 341 -4.55 -6.23 29.09
N ILE A 342 -4.94 -5.31 28.22
CA ILE A 342 -4.04 -4.68 27.23
C ILE A 342 -2.97 -3.85 27.92
N LEU A 343 -3.34 -3.01 28.90
CA LEU A 343 -2.35 -2.19 29.60
C LEU A 343 -1.33 -3.03 30.37
N ARG A 344 -1.76 -4.14 30.99
CA ARG A 344 -0.84 -5.09 31.63
C ARG A 344 0.09 -5.77 30.63
N ALA A 345 -0.40 -6.13 29.44
CA ALA A 345 0.42 -6.71 28.41
C ALA A 345 1.50 -5.74 27.90
N ILE A 346 1.14 -4.46 27.69
CA ILE A 346 2.09 -3.40 27.32
C ILE A 346 3.13 -3.19 28.43
N TYR A 347 2.69 -3.12 29.69
CA TYR A 347 3.59 -2.96 30.83
C TYR A 347 4.58 -4.13 30.98
N ALA A 348 4.13 -5.36 30.72
CA ALA A 348 4.97 -6.55 30.79
C ALA A 348 5.99 -6.63 29.65
N ASN A 349 5.76 -5.97 28.51
CA ASN A 349 6.71 -5.94 27.41
C ASN A 349 7.82 -4.90 27.69
N SER A 350 9.00 -5.38 28.06
CA SER A 350 10.16 -4.55 28.37
C SER A 350 10.74 -3.78 27.18
N ALA A 351 10.33 -4.12 25.94
CA ALA A 351 10.79 -3.47 24.71
C ALA A 351 9.99 -2.22 24.33
N ILE A 352 8.95 -1.85 25.10
CA ILE A 352 8.08 -0.70 24.81
C ILE A 352 8.34 0.45 25.79
N LEU A 353 7.95 0.29 27.07
CA LEU A 353 7.96 1.38 28.05
C LEU A 353 9.36 1.71 28.58
N GLY A 354 9.64 3.00 28.76
CA GLY A 354 10.90 3.50 29.33
C GLY A 354 12.12 3.27 28.44
N THR A 355 11.92 3.15 27.13
CA THR A 355 13.00 3.09 26.14
C THR A 355 13.45 4.50 25.75
N PRO A 356 14.67 4.69 25.21
CA PRO A 356 15.13 6.02 24.78
C PRO A 356 14.44 6.53 23.49
N ILE A 357 13.51 5.76 22.92
CA ILE A 357 12.83 6.09 21.65
C ILE A 357 11.66 7.04 21.95
N GLY A 358 11.85 8.33 21.66
CA GLY A 358 10.90 9.39 22.02
C GLY A 358 9.49 9.25 21.46
N ASN A 359 9.31 8.51 20.36
CA ASN A 359 8.00 8.33 19.73
C ASN A 359 7.03 7.46 20.57
N VAL A 360 7.53 6.65 21.51
CA VAL A 360 6.69 5.83 22.40
C VAL A 360 5.82 6.71 23.28
N GLY A 361 6.41 7.66 24.01
CA GLY A 361 5.67 8.57 24.89
C GLY A 361 4.66 9.43 24.14
N LEU A 362 5.02 9.93 22.94
CA LEU A 362 4.10 10.67 22.08
C LEU A 362 2.91 9.80 21.65
N THR A 363 3.17 8.57 21.22
CA THR A 363 2.12 7.62 20.80
C THR A 363 1.14 7.33 21.94
N LEU A 364 1.64 6.98 23.13
CA LEU A 364 0.80 6.65 24.28
C LEU A 364 -0.04 7.84 24.76
N ARG A 365 0.53 9.05 24.73
CA ARG A 365 -0.19 10.28 25.04
C ARG A 365 -1.30 10.54 24.01
N ASN A 366 -0.98 10.42 22.73
CA ASN A 366 -1.92 10.64 21.63
C ASN A 366 -3.02 9.59 21.57
N SER A 367 -2.78 8.36 22.03
CA SER A 367 -3.79 7.29 22.02
C SER A 367 -4.63 7.29 23.29
N ILE A 368 -4.03 7.24 24.47
CA ILE A 368 -4.76 7.06 25.75
C ILE A 368 -4.43 8.11 26.82
N GLY A 369 -3.55 9.06 26.55
CA GLY A 369 -3.23 10.14 27.47
C GLY A 369 -2.21 9.76 28.55
N LEU A 370 -1.55 8.61 28.41
CA LEU A 370 -0.54 8.15 29.35
C LEU A 370 0.88 8.50 28.86
N GLU A 371 1.76 8.81 29.81
CA GLU A 371 3.21 8.88 29.57
C GLU A 371 3.81 7.47 29.52
N ASP A 372 5.01 7.30 28.98
CA ASP A 372 5.73 6.03 28.88
C ASP A 372 6.55 5.67 30.14
N LYS A 373 6.38 6.44 31.23
CA LYS A 373 7.08 6.23 32.51
C LYS A 373 6.52 5.00 33.25
N LYS A 374 7.37 4.00 33.51
CA LYS A 374 6.97 2.75 34.18
C LYS A 374 6.28 2.96 35.53
N ASP A 375 6.69 3.93 36.33
CA ASP A 375 6.09 4.20 37.64
C ASP A 375 4.62 4.63 37.54
N VAL A 376 4.27 5.42 36.52
CA VAL A 376 2.88 5.85 36.26
C VAL A 376 2.01 4.63 35.95
N TRP A 377 2.52 3.71 35.13
CA TRP A 377 1.82 2.46 34.78
C TRP A 377 1.72 1.51 35.97
N LYS A 378 2.77 1.39 36.78
CA LYS A 378 2.78 0.57 37.99
C LYS A 378 1.73 1.04 38.98
N GLN A 379 1.63 2.36 39.21
CA GLN A 379 0.61 2.97 40.05
C GLN A 379 -0.80 2.72 39.49
N LEU A 380 -1.02 2.98 38.20
CA LEU A 380 -2.31 2.77 37.55
C LEU A 380 -2.78 1.31 37.62
N LEU A 381 -1.85 0.36 37.46
CA LEU A 381 -2.16 -1.07 37.39
C LEU A 381 -2.18 -1.78 38.76
N GLY A 382 -1.76 -1.09 39.82
CA GLY A 382 -1.66 -1.64 41.18
C GLY A 382 -0.63 -2.78 41.29
N LEU A 383 0.54 -2.62 40.65
CA LEU A 383 1.62 -3.62 40.57
C LEU A 383 2.82 -3.31 41.46
#